data_AF-A0A7C4BLZ2-F1
#
_entry.id   AF-A0A7C4BLZ2-F1
#
_cell.length_a   1.000
_cell.length_b   1.000
_cell.length_c   1.000
_cell.angle_alpha   90.00
_cell.angle_beta   90.00
_cell.angle_gamma   90.00
#
_symmetry.space_group_name_H-M   'P 1'
#
loop_
_entity.id
_entity.type
_entity.pdbx_description
1 polymer ?
#
loop_
_entity_poly.entity_id
_entity_poly.type
_entity_poly.pdbx_seq_one_letter_code
_entity_poly.pdbx_strand_id
1 'polypeptide(L)'
;MIYTINDVDASLVEKKKYLEKVFEISLDEIFVNVLSKDEFSKLNKSAWVIGFSFPKENMVFIIEQEHSGRSYEEWLKVIVHEMVHLYYYKKFRTAQPRWFFEGLACYLANQKKKDSKIELKDLIRFFSEDNADTEVYTKGYTVIKKMLE
;
A
#
# COMPACT_ATOMS: atom_id res chain seq x y z
N MET A 1 18.51 6.42 2.05
CA MET A 1 18.41 7.66 2.85
C MET A 1 17.05 7.67 3.56
N ILE A 2 16.99 8.09 4.82
CA ILE A 2 15.73 8.13 5.59
C ILE A 2 15.20 9.57 5.62
N TYR A 3 13.93 9.72 5.29
CA TYR A 3 13.20 10.99 5.27
C TYR A 3 11.97 10.89 6.15
N THR A 4 11.46 12.02 6.64
CA THR A 4 10.05 12.09 7.06
C THR A 4 9.18 12.29 5.81
N ILE A 5 7.89 11.95 5.86
CA ILE A 5 7.01 12.21 4.71
C ILE A 5 6.97 13.69 4.28
N ASN A 6 7.24 14.62 5.21
CA ASN A 6 7.26 16.06 4.94
C ASN A 6 8.44 16.45 4.04
N ASP A 7 9.53 15.69 4.11
CA ASP A 7 10.76 15.95 3.35
C ASP A 7 10.74 15.31 1.96
N VAL A 8 9.81 14.37 1.72
CA VAL A 8 9.69 13.67 0.43
C VAL A 8 8.86 14.47 -0.56
N ASP A 9 7.60 14.75 -0.22
CA ASP A 9 6.68 15.46 -1.12
C ASP A 9 5.47 16.01 -0.33
N ALA A 10 5.10 17.27 -0.59
CA ALA A 10 3.98 17.93 0.08
C ALA A 10 2.63 17.20 -0.10
N SER A 11 2.44 16.49 -1.22
CA SER A 11 1.23 15.71 -1.47
C SER A 11 1.07 14.53 -0.51
N LEU A 12 2.17 14.00 0.03
CA LEU A 12 2.14 12.92 1.03
C LEU A 12 1.64 13.42 2.39
N VAL A 13 1.87 14.68 2.72
CA VAL A 13 1.35 15.32 3.94
C VAL A 13 -0.17 15.43 3.89
N GLU A 14 -0.72 15.86 2.74
CA GLU A 14 -2.16 15.91 2.55
C GLU A 14 -2.78 14.50 2.54
N LYS A 15 -2.08 13.51 1.97
CA LYS A 15 -2.49 12.12 2.06
C LYS A 15 -2.46 11.57 3.49
N LYS A 16 -1.46 11.93 4.29
CA LYS A 16 -1.42 11.59 5.73
C LYS A 16 -2.69 12.05 6.43
N LYS A 17 -3.02 13.34 6.33
CA LYS A 17 -4.24 13.92 6.95
C LYS A 17 -5.52 13.21 6.51
N TYR A 18 -5.61 12.91 5.22
CA TYR A 18 -6.74 12.14 4.69
C TYR A 18 -6.84 10.74 5.29
N LEU A 19 -5.72 10.00 5.37
CA LEU A 19 -5.69 8.66 5.97
C LEU A 19 -6.00 8.70 7.47
N GLU A 20 -5.54 9.72 8.21
CA GLU A 20 -5.89 9.88 9.62
C GLU A 20 -7.40 10.02 9.82
N LYS A 21 -8.07 10.76 8.92
CA LYS A 21 -9.54 10.87 8.93
C LYS A 21 -10.22 9.54 8.56
N VAL A 22 -9.72 8.82 7.55
CA VAL A 22 -10.32 7.55 7.09
C VAL A 22 -10.21 6.46 8.17
N PHE A 23 -9.07 6.35 8.84
CA PHE A 23 -8.82 5.30 9.83
C PHE A 23 -9.14 5.72 11.28
N GLU A 24 -9.48 7.00 11.48
CA GLU A 24 -9.81 7.61 12.77
C GLU A 24 -8.70 7.36 13.81
N ILE A 25 -7.44 7.49 13.37
CA ILE A 25 -6.23 7.42 14.20
C ILE A 25 -5.21 8.41 13.65
N SER A 26 -4.33 8.90 14.53
CA SER A 26 -3.15 9.67 14.11
C SER A 26 -1.91 8.80 14.26
N LEU A 27 -0.96 8.97 13.34
CA LEU A 27 0.39 8.45 13.46
C LEU A 27 1.32 9.66 13.60
N ASP A 28 2.17 9.66 14.63
CA ASP A 28 3.06 10.78 14.91
C ASP A 28 3.93 11.09 13.68
N GLU A 29 4.89 10.20 13.43
CA GLU A 29 5.86 10.31 12.35
C GLU A 29 5.82 9.05 11.48
N ILE A 30 5.90 9.27 10.16
CA ILE A 30 6.05 8.22 9.16
C ILE A 30 7.38 8.48 8.47
N PHE A 31 8.23 7.47 8.47
CA PHE A 31 9.55 7.53 7.85
C PHE A 31 9.51 6.84 6.50
N VAL A 32 10.13 7.46 5.50
CA VAL A 32 10.34 6.88 4.18
C VAL A 32 11.83 6.64 4.00
N ASN A 33 12.22 5.37 3.97
CA ASN A 33 13.58 4.97 3.64
C ASN A 33 13.66 4.68 2.14
N VAL A 34 14.29 5.60 1.42
CA VAL A 34 14.58 5.45 -0.01
C VAL A 34 15.88 4.66 -0.15
N LEU A 35 15.77 3.46 -0.69
CA LEU A 35 16.85 2.50 -0.85
C LEU A 35 17.45 2.60 -2.25
N SER A 36 18.78 2.56 -2.32
CA SER A 36 19.47 2.38 -3.60
C SER A 36 19.09 1.05 -4.24
N LYS A 37 19.30 0.94 -5.56
CA LYS A 37 19.08 -0.32 -6.29
C LYS A 37 19.82 -1.50 -5.65
N ASP A 38 21.06 -1.28 -5.24
CA ASP A 38 21.89 -2.31 -4.62
C ASP A 38 21.37 -2.72 -3.24
N GLU A 39 20.94 -1.79 -2.41
CA GLU A 39 20.30 -2.09 -1.12
C GLU A 39 18.99 -2.85 -1.31
N PHE A 40 18.16 -2.42 -2.25
CA PHE A 40 16.86 -3.05 -2.51
C PHE A 40 17.02 -4.49 -3.05
N SER A 41 18.02 -4.72 -3.91
CA SER A 41 18.28 -6.06 -4.47
C SER A 41 18.60 -7.12 -3.42
N LYS A 42 19.18 -6.71 -2.28
CA LYS A 42 19.54 -7.60 -1.17
C LYS A 42 18.32 -8.12 -0.39
N LEU A 43 17.14 -7.53 -0.59
CA LEU A 43 15.92 -7.86 0.15
C LEU A 43 15.19 -9.10 -0.41
N ASN A 44 15.69 -9.71 -1.50
CA ASN A 44 15.14 -10.91 -2.14
C ASN A 44 13.61 -10.84 -2.36
N LYS A 45 13.13 -9.68 -2.82
CA LYS A 45 11.72 -9.44 -3.16
C LYS A 45 11.47 -9.82 -4.62
N SER A 46 10.21 -10.13 -4.95
CA SER A 46 9.80 -10.32 -6.35
C SER A 46 10.07 -9.06 -7.17
N ALA A 47 10.46 -9.21 -8.44
CA ALA A 47 10.90 -8.10 -9.30
C ALA A 47 9.86 -6.98 -9.49
N TRP A 48 8.57 -7.26 -9.28
CA TRP A 48 7.50 -6.27 -9.41
C TRP A 48 7.27 -5.44 -8.14
N VAL A 49 7.83 -5.87 -7.00
CA VAL A 49 7.74 -5.15 -5.72
C VAL A 49 8.81 -4.08 -5.71
N ILE A 50 8.38 -2.83 -5.57
CA ILE A 50 9.29 -1.66 -5.54
C ILE A 50 9.23 -0.90 -4.21
N GLY A 51 8.33 -1.29 -3.31
CA GLY A 51 8.21 -0.77 -1.96
C GLY A 51 7.54 -1.79 -1.03
N PHE A 52 7.68 -1.57 0.28
CA PHE A 52 7.01 -2.32 1.32
C PHE A 52 6.99 -1.50 2.62
N SER A 53 6.08 -1.83 3.52
CA SER A 53 5.95 -1.19 4.83
C SER A 53 6.43 -2.08 5.96
N PHE A 54 6.86 -1.44 7.04
CA PHE A 54 7.11 -2.07 8.33
C PHE A 54 6.26 -1.37 9.42
N PRO A 55 4.97 -1.77 9.56
CA PRO A 55 3.99 -1.05 10.39
C PRO A 55 4.33 -0.93 11.88
N LYS A 56 5.17 -1.80 12.41
CA LYS A 56 5.59 -1.70 13.83
C LYS A 56 6.35 -0.40 14.09
N GLU A 57 7.19 0.03 13.13
CA GLU A 57 8.08 1.18 13.24
C GLU A 57 7.62 2.41 12.43
N ASN A 58 6.41 2.39 11.86
CA ASN A 58 5.91 3.45 10.96
C ASN A 58 6.84 3.74 9.77
N MET A 59 7.50 2.70 9.24
CA MET A 59 8.45 2.85 8.14
C MET A 59 7.87 2.38 6.82
N VAL A 60 8.08 3.16 5.77
CA VAL A 60 7.94 2.77 4.37
C VAL A 60 9.35 2.62 3.80
N PHE A 61 9.61 1.51 3.11
CA PHE A 61 10.82 1.28 2.35
C PHE A 61 10.46 1.30 0.87
N ILE A 62 11.22 2.02 0.06
CA ILE A 62 10.96 2.13 -1.37
C ILE A 62 12.28 2.27 -2.13
N ILE A 63 12.40 1.68 -3.31
CA ILE A 63 13.57 1.89 -4.17
C ILE A 63 13.60 3.34 -4.69
N GLU A 64 14.79 3.88 -4.94
CA GLU A 64 14.97 5.17 -5.63
C GLU A 64 14.13 5.27 -6.91
N GLN A 65 13.56 6.46 -7.15
CA GLN A 65 12.59 6.65 -8.23
C GLN A 65 13.18 6.33 -9.60
N GLU A 66 14.43 6.74 -9.87
CA GLU A 66 15.13 6.46 -11.13
C GLU A 66 15.33 4.97 -11.43
N HIS A 67 15.29 4.12 -10.40
CA HIS A 67 15.45 2.67 -10.50
C HIS A 67 14.14 1.89 -10.31
N SER A 68 13.04 2.58 -10.03
CA SER A 68 11.74 1.97 -9.79
C SER A 68 11.02 1.48 -11.05
N GLY A 69 11.44 1.97 -12.24
CA GLY A 69 10.73 1.73 -13.49
C GLY A 69 9.33 2.37 -13.56
N ARG A 70 9.07 3.37 -12.70
CA ARG A 70 7.80 4.09 -12.59
C ARG A 70 7.98 5.59 -12.79
N SER A 71 6.93 6.28 -13.23
CA SER A 71 6.93 7.75 -13.15
C SER A 71 6.99 8.21 -11.69
N TYR A 72 7.40 9.46 -11.46
CA TYR A 72 7.42 10.03 -10.11
C TYR A 72 6.03 9.98 -9.44
N GLU A 73 4.96 10.27 -10.18
CA GLU A 73 3.60 10.16 -9.67
C GLU A 73 3.21 8.73 -9.28
N GLU A 74 3.57 7.74 -10.10
CA GLU A 74 3.33 6.33 -9.78
C GLU A 74 4.15 5.88 -8.58
N TRP A 75 5.37 6.38 -8.43
CA TRP A 75 6.24 6.14 -7.29
C TRP A 75 5.64 6.69 -5.99
N LEU A 76 5.14 7.93 -6.00
CA LEU A 76 4.41 8.50 -4.86
C LEU A 76 3.16 7.68 -4.51
N LYS A 77 2.41 7.16 -5.51
CA LYS A 77 1.26 6.29 -5.24
C LYS A 77 1.66 5.00 -4.53
N VAL A 78 2.85 4.45 -4.79
CA VAL A 78 3.36 3.30 -4.02
C VAL A 78 3.63 3.68 -2.57
N ILE A 79 4.19 4.86 -2.30
CA ILE A 79 4.36 5.33 -0.92
C ILE A 79 3.01 5.45 -0.21
N VAL A 80 2.00 6.04 -0.87
CA VAL A 80 0.65 6.14 -0.29
C VAL A 80 0.04 4.75 -0.04
N HIS A 81 0.24 3.80 -0.95
CA HIS A 81 -0.18 2.41 -0.77
C HIS A 81 0.44 1.80 0.51
N GLU A 82 1.75 1.95 0.68
CA GLU A 82 2.45 1.46 1.87
C GLU A 82 2.04 2.22 3.15
N MET A 83 1.73 3.51 3.06
CA MET A 83 1.17 4.26 4.18
C MET A 83 -0.16 3.68 4.64
N VAL A 84 -1.05 3.28 3.71
CA VAL A 84 -2.33 2.66 4.06
C VAL A 84 -2.12 1.41 4.91
N HIS A 85 -1.11 0.60 4.58
CA HIS A 85 -0.75 -0.59 5.36
C HIS A 85 -0.31 -0.25 6.78
N LEU A 86 0.40 0.86 6.99
CA LEU A 86 0.73 1.36 8.34
C LEU A 86 -0.55 1.67 9.13
N TYR A 87 -1.43 2.49 8.56
CA TYR A 87 -2.68 2.91 9.22
C TYR A 87 -3.59 1.73 9.54
N TYR A 88 -3.80 0.86 8.55
CA TYR A 88 -4.62 -0.34 8.71
C TYR A 88 -4.10 -1.22 9.84
N TYR A 89 -2.81 -1.55 9.83
CA TYR A 89 -2.24 -2.43 10.83
C TYR A 89 -2.23 -1.79 12.24
N LYS A 90 -2.01 -0.47 12.34
CA LYS A 90 -2.08 0.22 13.64
C LYS A 90 -3.49 0.25 14.22
N LYS A 91 -4.51 0.43 13.38
CA LYS A 91 -5.92 0.42 13.79
C LYS A 91 -6.42 -0.98 14.15
N PHE A 92 -6.20 -1.95 13.25
CA PHE A 92 -6.86 -3.25 13.33
C PHE A 92 -5.95 -4.38 13.84
N ARG A 93 -4.64 -4.13 14.00
CA ARG A 93 -3.64 -5.10 14.48
C ARG A 93 -3.57 -6.39 13.66
N THR A 94 -3.92 -6.30 12.38
CA THR A 94 -3.92 -7.42 11.44
C THR A 94 -3.61 -6.93 10.03
N ALA A 95 -3.15 -7.83 9.17
CA ALA A 95 -3.07 -7.65 7.71
C ALA A 95 -4.16 -8.47 6.98
N GLN A 96 -5.11 -9.02 7.74
CA GLN A 96 -6.19 -9.85 7.23
C GLN A 96 -7.54 -9.09 7.24
N PRO A 97 -8.47 -9.46 6.34
CA PRO A 97 -8.26 -10.38 5.23
C PRO A 97 -7.44 -9.69 4.12
N ARG A 98 -6.48 -10.42 3.52
CA ARG A 98 -5.49 -9.83 2.59
C ARG A 98 -6.11 -9.08 1.41
N TRP A 99 -7.24 -9.56 0.87
CA TRP A 99 -7.93 -8.88 -0.24
C TRP A 99 -8.41 -7.48 0.14
N PHE A 100 -8.85 -7.29 1.38
CA PHE A 100 -9.33 -6.01 1.87
C PHE A 100 -8.14 -5.11 2.16
N PHE A 101 -7.10 -5.64 2.81
CA PHE A 101 -5.84 -4.95 3.10
C PHE A 101 -5.21 -4.37 1.83
N GLU A 102 -4.96 -5.21 0.82
CA GLU A 102 -4.33 -4.81 -0.44
C GLU A 102 -5.28 -3.99 -1.34
N GLY A 103 -6.55 -4.39 -1.40
CA GLY A 103 -7.57 -3.71 -2.21
C GLY A 103 -7.81 -2.27 -1.77
N LEU A 104 -7.90 -2.04 -0.45
CA LEU A 104 -8.06 -0.73 0.13
C LEU A 104 -6.83 0.15 -0.12
N ALA A 105 -5.63 -0.41 0.02
CA ALA A 105 -4.38 0.29 -0.28
C ALA A 105 -4.31 0.72 -1.75
N CYS A 106 -4.66 -0.15 -2.70
CA CYS A 106 -4.75 0.23 -4.12
C CYS A 106 -5.80 1.33 -4.37
N TYR A 107 -6.97 1.24 -3.73
CA TYR A 107 -8.05 2.22 -3.90
C TYR A 107 -7.64 3.61 -3.38
N LEU A 108 -7.21 3.71 -2.12
CA LEU A 108 -6.86 4.99 -1.49
C LEU A 108 -5.61 5.64 -2.10
N ALA A 109 -4.70 4.83 -2.64
CA ALA A 109 -3.54 5.29 -3.41
C ALA A 109 -3.86 5.68 -4.86
N ASN A 110 -5.12 5.56 -5.31
CA ASN A 110 -5.53 5.79 -6.71
C ASN A 110 -4.70 4.96 -7.71
N GLN A 111 -4.33 3.74 -7.32
CA GLN A 111 -3.67 2.75 -8.18
C GLN A 111 -4.74 1.95 -8.93
N LYS A 112 -5.35 2.59 -9.93
CA LYS A 112 -6.44 2.00 -10.72
C LYS A 112 -6.06 0.62 -11.26
N LYS A 113 -6.84 -0.40 -10.91
CA LYS A 113 -6.75 -1.76 -11.47
C LYS A 113 -7.83 -1.92 -12.54
N LYS A 114 -7.58 -2.84 -13.49
CA LYS A 114 -8.62 -3.24 -14.44
C LYS A 114 -9.74 -3.93 -13.67
N ASP A 115 -10.97 -3.51 -13.89
CA ASP A 115 -12.11 -4.14 -13.25
C ASP A 115 -12.17 -5.61 -13.68
N SER A 116 -12.23 -6.51 -12.69
CA SER A 116 -12.37 -7.95 -12.92
C SER A 116 -13.77 -8.39 -12.52
N LYS A 117 -14.32 -9.37 -13.26
CA LYS A 117 -15.55 -10.03 -12.84
C LYS A 117 -15.31 -10.72 -11.49
N ILE A 118 -16.15 -10.42 -10.51
CA ILE A 118 -16.17 -11.08 -9.20
C ILE A 118 -17.23 -12.17 -9.27
N GLU A 119 -16.86 -13.41 -9.01
CA GLU A 119 -17.77 -14.55 -8.94
C GLU A 119 -18.07 -14.94 -7.48
N LEU A 120 -19.15 -15.68 -7.24
CA LEU A 120 -19.52 -16.12 -5.88
C LEU A 120 -18.37 -16.88 -5.18
N LYS A 121 -17.62 -17.69 -5.93
CA LYS A 121 -16.43 -18.39 -5.43
C LYS A 121 -15.34 -17.44 -4.93
N ASP A 122 -15.22 -16.25 -5.52
CA ASP A 122 -14.24 -15.25 -5.09
C ASP A 122 -14.65 -14.65 -3.75
N LEU A 123 -15.95 -14.38 -3.56
CA LEU A 123 -16.50 -13.92 -2.28
C LEU A 123 -16.29 -14.97 -1.18
N ILE A 124 -16.54 -16.26 -1.47
CA ILE A 124 -16.27 -17.34 -0.51
C ILE A 124 -14.77 -17.42 -0.20
N ARG A 125 -13.92 -17.34 -1.23
CA ARG A 125 -12.46 -17.39 -1.10
C ARG A 125 -11.90 -16.21 -0.31
N PHE A 126 -12.53 -15.04 -0.38
CA PHE A 126 -12.17 -13.85 0.39
C PHE A 126 -12.31 -14.01 1.91
N PHE A 127 -13.18 -14.92 2.36
CA PHE A 127 -13.35 -15.26 3.77
C PHE A 127 -12.58 -16.53 4.17
N SER A 128 -11.90 -17.20 3.24
CA SER A 128 -10.99 -18.32 3.51
C SER A 128 -9.53 -17.85 3.63
N GLU A 129 -8.79 -18.39 4.59
CA GLU A 129 -7.51 -17.84 5.10
C GLU A 129 -6.34 -17.81 4.09
N ASP A 130 -6.45 -18.46 2.94
CA ASP A 130 -5.31 -18.78 2.08
C ASP A 130 -5.32 -18.02 0.75
N ASN A 131 -4.60 -16.89 0.68
CA ASN A 131 -4.56 -16.10 -0.55
C ASN A 131 -3.22 -15.35 -0.73
N ALA A 132 -2.27 -15.98 -1.46
CA ALA A 132 -1.02 -15.36 -1.89
C ALA A 132 -1.00 -14.89 -3.36
N ASP A 133 -2.16 -14.92 -4.03
CA ASP A 133 -2.27 -14.66 -5.47
C ASP A 133 -2.33 -13.15 -5.79
N THR A 134 -1.73 -12.75 -6.92
CA THR A 134 -1.88 -11.42 -7.52
C THR A 134 -3.32 -11.03 -7.83
N GLU A 135 -4.22 -12.01 -8.01
CA GLU A 135 -5.66 -11.74 -8.18
C GLU A 135 -6.28 -11.04 -6.96
N VAL A 136 -5.71 -11.21 -5.77
CA VAL A 136 -6.18 -10.63 -4.50
C VAL A 136 -6.25 -9.10 -4.58
N TYR A 137 -5.25 -8.47 -5.20
CA TYR A 137 -5.17 -7.02 -5.34
C TYR A 137 -6.26 -6.50 -6.29
N THR A 138 -6.39 -7.13 -7.45
CA THR A 138 -7.33 -6.70 -8.51
C THR A 138 -8.77 -6.91 -8.06
N LYS A 139 -9.11 -8.13 -7.62
CA LYS A 139 -10.48 -8.44 -7.21
C LYS A 139 -10.85 -7.70 -5.92
N GLY A 140 -9.91 -7.56 -4.98
CA GLY A 140 -10.09 -6.78 -3.76
C GLY A 140 -10.40 -5.31 -4.07
N TYR A 141 -9.59 -4.66 -4.93
CA TYR A 141 -9.87 -3.29 -5.40
C TYR A 141 -11.28 -3.16 -5.98
N THR A 142 -11.70 -4.09 -6.85
CA THR A 142 -13.05 -4.03 -7.45
C THR A 142 -14.17 -4.12 -6.41
N VAL A 143 -14.02 -4.93 -5.36
CA VAL A 143 -15.01 -4.98 -4.26
C VAL A 143 -15.05 -3.65 -3.52
N ILE A 144 -13.90 -3.14 -3.06
CA ILE A 144 -13.81 -1.89 -2.30
C ILE A 144 -14.39 -0.72 -3.06
N LYS A 145 -14.03 -0.60 -4.34
CA LYS A 145 -14.56 0.43 -5.24
C LYS A 145 -16.10 0.43 -5.23
N LYS A 146 -16.73 -0.75 -5.35
CA LYS A 146 -18.20 -0.89 -5.30
C LYS A 146 -18.82 -0.62 -3.92
N MET A 147 -18.06 -0.71 -2.83
CA MET A 147 -18.56 -0.45 -1.47
C MET A 147 -18.49 1.02 -1.09
N LEU A 148 -17.57 1.78 -1.71
CA LEU A 148 -17.28 3.17 -1.37
C LEU A 148 -17.81 4.19 -2.39
N GLU A 149 -18.26 3.71 -3.57
CA GLU A 149 -19.01 4.48 -4.59
C GLU A 149 -20.52 4.29 -4.40
#